data_AF-A0A914CTM2-F1
#
_entry.id   AF-A0A914CTM2-F1
#
_cell.length_a   1.000
_cell.length_b   1.000
_cell.length_c   1.000
_cell.angle_alpha   90.00
_cell.angle_beta   90.00
_cell.angle_gamma   90.00
#
_symmetry.space_group_name_H-M   'P 1'
#
loop_
_entity.id
_entity.type
_entity.pdbx_description
1 polymer ?
#
loop_
_entity_poly.entity_id
_entity_poly.type
_entity_poly.pdbx_seq_one_letter_code
_entity_poly.pdbx_strand_id
1 'polypeptide(L)'
;MEFRYFFRIGYTVARIPIASTDYSTRVYSYDDVDGDMALTNFALAPEDLNLKIPLVKWAQTLSGNKLRLFASVWSAPGWMKVVGTIYGGGPLKGDVNGPYYQTWANYFVRFFEEYAKNNVTFWGVTMENEPEMGADLHYRFQALFYNASMERDFAKGYWGQALRNNQVTQNLKLMFLDGERPDIVNWSNEVMMP
;
A
#
# COMPACT_ATOMS: atom_id res chain seq x y z
N MET A 1 2.77 20.59 -35.87
CA MET A 1 1.94 21.63 -35.23
C MET A 1 2.21 21.53 -33.72
N GLU A 2 3.20 22.28 -33.23
CA GLU A 2 3.53 22.31 -31.79
C GLU A 2 2.43 23.09 -31.05
N PHE A 3 1.55 22.39 -30.34
CA PHE A 3 0.71 23.03 -29.34
C PHE A 3 1.59 23.41 -28.14
N ARG A 4 2.25 24.57 -28.24
CA ARG A 4 2.78 25.29 -27.08
C ARG A 4 1.60 25.99 -26.40
N TYR A 5 0.98 25.33 -25.43
CA TYR A 5 0.04 25.95 -24.52
C TYR A 5 0.57 25.89 -23.08
N PHE A 6 0.74 27.09 -22.53
CA PHE A 6 0.34 27.56 -21.19
C PHE A 6 0.80 26.75 -19.96
N PHE A 7 1.48 27.46 -19.04
CA PHE A 7 1.82 27.09 -17.67
C PHE A 7 1.31 25.73 -17.20
N ARG A 8 2.16 24.70 -17.27
CA ARG A 8 1.93 23.44 -16.55
C ARG A 8 2.17 23.70 -15.07
N ILE A 9 1.26 23.26 -14.20
CA ILE A 9 1.42 23.37 -12.74
C ILE A 9 2.44 22.36 -12.17
N GLY A 10 3.02 21.51 -13.03
CA GLY A 10 4.26 20.80 -12.73
C GLY A 10 4.17 19.77 -11.61
N TYR A 11 3.08 19.00 -11.53
CA TYR A 11 2.97 17.93 -10.54
C TYR A 11 4.10 16.91 -10.71
N THR A 12 4.77 16.59 -9.61
CA THR A 12 5.94 15.71 -9.55
C THR A 12 5.77 14.52 -8.60
N VAL A 13 4.59 14.39 -7.97
CA VAL A 13 4.26 13.26 -7.10
C VAL A 13 2.85 12.76 -7.44
N ALA A 14 2.66 11.45 -7.44
CA ALA A 14 1.33 10.82 -7.49
C ALA A 14 1.24 9.66 -6.49
N ARG A 15 0.13 9.60 -5.76
CA ARG A 15 -0.23 8.48 -4.87
C ARG A 15 -1.03 7.46 -5.65
N ILE A 16 -0.65 6.19 -5.59
CA ILE A 16 -1.35 5.09 -6.23
C ILE A 16 -1.86 4.15 -5.13
N PRO A 17 -3.18 4.00 -4.96
CA PRO A 17 -3.71 3.01 -4.03
C PRO A 17 -3.27 1.59 -4.40
N ILE A 18 -3.00 0.75 -3.42
CA ILE A 18 -2.86 -0.69 -3.56
C ILE A 18 -4.27 -1.28 -3.39
N ALA A 19 -4.82 -1.83 -4.47
CA ALA A 19 -6.19 -2.30 -4.59
C ALA A 19 -7.27 -1.20 -4.39
N SER A 20 -8.41 -1.56 -3.80
CA SER A 20 -9.58 -0.68 -3.66
C SER A 20 -9.49 0.28 -2.48
N THR A 21 -10.21 1.40 -2.60
CA THR A 21 -10.42 2.41 -1.56
C THR A 21 -11.91 2.80 -1.50
N ASP A 22 -12.25 3.75 -0.64
CA ASP A 22 -13.54 4.44 -0.61
C ASP A 22 -13.91 5.14 -1.94
N TYR A 23 -12.92 5.57 -2.73
CA TYR A 23 -13.08 6.13 -4.08
C TYR A 23 -13.10 5.07 -5.20
N SER A 24 -13.30 3.80 -4.85
CA SER A 24 -13.49 2.71 -5.83
C SER A 24 -14.98 2.39 -6.01
N THR A 25 -15.38 1.99 -7.22
CA THR A 25 -16.77 1.62 -7.52
C THR A 25 -17.15 0.23 -7.03
N ARG A 26 -16.17 -0.58 -6.62
CA ARG A 26 -16.33 -1.88 -5.97
C ARG A 26 -15.16 -2.11 -5.00
N VAL A 27 -15.38 -2.99 -4.03
CA VAL A 27 -14.36 -3.42 -3.07
C VAL A 27 -13.67 -4.68 -3.55
N TYR A 28 -12.35 -4.69 -3.48
CA TYR A 28 -11.49 -5.80 -3.89
C TYR A 28 -10.11 -5.68 -3.24
N SER A 29 -9.44 -6.82 -3.07
CA SER A 29 -7.99 -6.91 -2.91
C SER A 29 -7.37 -7.56 -4.17
N TYR A 30 -6.06 -7.82 -4.14
CA TYR A 30 -5.40 -8.59 -5.20
C TYR A 30 -5.40 -10.09 -4.93
N ASP A 31 -5.86 -10.54 -3.76
CA ASP A 31 -5.88 -11.95 -3.39
C ASP A 31 -7.10 -12.28 -2.51
N ASP A 32 -8.27 -12.33 -3.13
CA ASP A 32 -9.55 -12.54 -2.43
C ASP A 32 -9.91 -14.04 -2.24
N VAL A 33 -9.01 -14.96 -2.59
CA VAL A 33 -9.19 -16.41 -2.34
C VAL A 33 -8.84 -16.74 -0.90
N ASP A 34 -9.83 -17.22 -0.14
CA ASP A 34 -9.68 -17.50 1.29
C ASP A 34 -8.55 -18.49 1.58
N GLY A 35 -7.65 -18.11 2.49
CA GLY A 35 -6.55 -18.96 2.96
C GLY A 35 -5.36 -19.09 2.01
N ASP A 36 -5.24 -18.25 0.97
CA ASP A 36 -4.09 -18.27 0.05
C ASP A 36 -2.82 -17.66 0.64
N MET A 37 -2.27 -18.31 1.67
CA MET A 37 -1.04 -17.90 2.35
C MET A 37 0.18 -17.81 1.42
N ALA A 38 0.12 -18.46 0.25
CA ALA A 38 1.19 -18.48 -0.73
C ALA A 38 1.03 -17.43 -1.83
N LEU A 39 -0.06 -16.64 -1.83
CA LEU A 39 -0.37 -15.62 -2.82
C LEU A 39 -0.41 -16.17 -4.26
N THR A 40 -0.86 -17.41 -4.42
CA THR A 40 -0.91 -18.09 -5.73
C THR A 40 -1.98 -17.52 -6.67
N ASN A 41 -3.02 -16.92 -6.11
CA ASN A 41 -4.12 -16.27 -6.82
C ASN A 41 -3.94 -14.75 -6.88
N PHE A 42 -2.80 -14.22 -6.39
CA PHE A 42 -2.53 -12.80 -6.47
C PHE A 42 -2.58 -12.31 -7.92
N ALA A 43 -3.45 -11.34 -8.20
CA ALA A 43 -3.55 -10.71 -9.51
C ALA A 43 -3.92 -9.23 -9.39
N LEU A 44 -3.29 -8.39 -10.21
CA LEU A 44 -3.74 -7.02 -10.40
C LEU A 44 -5.16 -7.00 -10.96
N ALA A 45 -5.97 -6.07 -10.45
CA ALA A 45 -7.35 -5.95 -10.86
C ALA A 45 -7.49 -5.25 -12.23
N PRO A 46 -8.64 -5.37 -12.92
CA PRO A 46 -8.91 -4.61 -14.14
C PRO A 46 -8.73 -3.09 -13.96
N GLU A 47 -9.00 -2.55 -12.78
CA GLU A 47 -8.77 -1.15 -12.41
C GLU A 47 -7.30 -0.75 -12.51
N ASP A 48 -6.36 -1.65 -12.18
CA ASP A 48 -4.93 -1.41 -12.36
C ASP A 48 -4.54 -1.45 -13.82
N LEU A 49 -4.90 -2.54 -14.50
CA LEU A 49 -4.44 -2.85 -15.85
C LEU A 49 -5.04 -1.90 -16.90
N ASN A 50 -6.31 -1.53 -16.73
CA ASN A 50 -7.05 -0.75 -17.72
C ASN A 50 -7.10 0.74 -17.41
N LEU A 51 -6.91 1.15 -16.14
CA LEU A 51 -7.05 2.55 -15.73
C LEU A 51 -5.77 3.11 -15.12
N LYS A 52 -5.33 2.60 -13.96
CA LYS A 52 -4.24 3.21 -13.18
C LYS A 52 -2.90 3.15 -13.91
N ILE A 53 -2.49 1.99 -14.41
CA ILE A 53 -1.21 1.81 -15.10
C ILE A 53 -1.14 2.64 -16.40
N PRO A 54 -2.14 2.60 -17.30
CA PRO A 54 -2.15 3.46 -18.49
C PRO A 54 -2.07 4.95 -18.15
N LEU A 55 -2.83 5.40 -17.14
CA LEU A 55 -2.84 6.79 -16.71
C LEU A 55 -1.48 7.24 -16.14
N VAL A 56 -0.85 6.40 -15.32
CA VAL A 56 0.48 6.64 -14.76
C VAL A 56 1.53 6.78 -15.87
N LYS A 57 1.55 5.88 -16.86
CA LYS A 57 2.49 5.96 -17.98
C LYS A 57 2.32 7.24 -18.79
N TRP A 58 1.08 7.66 -18.99
CA TRP A 58 0.79 8.93 -19.66
C TRP A 58 1.31 10.12 -18.85
N ALA A 59 1.07 10.14 -17.54
CA ALA A 59 1.58 11.19 -16.64
C ALA A 59 3.13 11.21 -16.56
N GLN A 60 3.78 10.04 -16.55
CA GLN A 60 5.24 9.93 -16.62
C GLN A 60 5.78 10.55 -17.92
N THR A 61 5.15 10.24 -19.06
CA THR A 61 5.52 10.83 -20.36
C THR A 61 5.36 12.36 -20.34
N LEU A 62 4.24 12.87 -19.83
CA LEU A 62 3.98 14.32 -19.76
C LEU A 62 4.90 15.06 -18.79
N SER A 63 5.35 14.40 -17.72
CA SER A 63 6.29 14.97 -16.75
C SER A 63 7.77 14.89 -17.17
N GLY A 64 8.07 14.26 -18.31
CA GLY A 64 9.45 13.97 -18.72
C GLY A 64 10.13 13.00 -17.75
N ASN A 65 9.40 12.01 -17.26
CA ASN A 65 9.84 11.00 -16.27
C ASN A 65 10.30 11.58 -14.93
N LYS A 66 9.75 12.73 -14.52
CA LYS A 66 10.03 13.35 -13.22
C LYS A 66 9.01 12.99 -12.13
N LEU A 67 7.94 12.29 -12.49
CA LEU A 67 6.88 11.89 -11.58
C LEU A 67 7.37 10.81 -10.61
N ARG A 68 7.38 11.13 -9.31
CA ARG A 68 7.58 10.17 -8.22
C ARG A 68 6.25 9.53 -7.87
N LEU A 69 6.22 8.20 -7.86
CA LEU A 69 5.04 7.47 -7.41
C LEU A 69 5.26 6.99 -5.98
N PHE A 70 4.24 7.10 -5.14
CA PHE A 70 4.20 6.34 -3.90
C PHE A 70 2.90 5.56 -3.78
N ALA A 71 2.95 4.46 -3.06
CA ALA A 71 1.80 3.58 -2.87
C ALA A 71 1.37 3.53 -1.41
N SER A 72 0.08 3.32 -1.20
CA SER A 72 -0.55 3.13 0.12
C SER A 72 -1.69 2.13 -0.02
N VAL A 73 -1.90 1.30 0.97
CA VAL A 73 -2.98 0.30 0.99
C VAL A 73 -4.02 0.69 2.02
N TRP A 74 -5.29 0.38 1.77
CA TRP A 74 -6.39 0.67 2.69
C TRP A 74 -6.80 -0.56 3.52
N SER A 75 -6.55 -1.76 3.01
CA SER A 75 -6.85 -2.97 3.76
C SER A 75 -6.16 -4.19 3.17
N ALA A 76 -5.94 -5.18 4.02
CA ALA A 76 -5.59 -6.53 3.61
C ALA A 76 -6.82 -7.29 3.08
N PRO A 77 -6.60 -8.39 2.32
CA PRO A 77 -7.67 -9.34 2.01
C PRO A 77 -8.46 -9.72 3.26
N GLY A 78 -9.79 -9.84 3.12
CA GLY A 78 -10.68 -10.05 4.27
C GLY A 78 -10.33 -11.30 5.08
N TRP A 79 -9.87 -12.35 4.40
CA TRP A 79 -9.46 -13.61 5.03
C TRP A 79 -8.21 -13.47 5.92
N MET A 80 -7.40 -12.44 5.76
CA MET A 80 -6.23 -12.16 6.60
C MET A 80 -6.59 -11.38 7.86
N LYS A 81 -7.75 -10.71 7.90
CA LYS A 81 -8.16 -9.80 8.99
C LYS A 81 -8.96 -10.53 10.06
N VAL A 82 -8.87 -10.06 11.31
CA VAL A 82 -9.67 -10.64 12.42
C VAL A 82 -11.17 -10.50 12.20
N VAL A 83 -11.60 -9.47 11.48
CA VAL A 83 -13.01 -9.22 11.15
C VAL A 83 -13.52 -10.06 9.97
N GLY A 84 -12.66 -10.76 9.24
CA GLY A 84 -13.05 -11.64 8.13
C GLY A 84 -13.58 -10.91 6.88
N THR A 85 -13.42 -9.59 6.79
CA THR A 85 -13.89 -8.77 5.68
C THR A 85 -12.91 -7.63 5.39
N ILE A 86 -12.88 -7.15 4.14
CA ILE A 86 -12.06 -6.00 3.73
C ILE A 86 -12.61 -4.70 4.37
N TYR A 87 -13.92 -4.60 4.56
CA TYR A 87 -14.55 -3.51 5.32
C TYR A 87 -14.21 -3.59 6.80
N GLY A 88 -14.42 -2.48 7.51
CA GLY A 88 -14.18 -2.41 8.95
C GLY A 88 -12.69 -2.41 9.27
N GLY A 89 -12.35 -1.99 10.47
CA GLY A 89 -10.99 -2.04 10.97
C GLY A 89 -10.57 -3.44 11.42
N GLY A 90 -9.77 -3.47 12.49
CA GLY A 90 -9.20 -4.66 13.07
C GLY A 90 -7.85 -5.05 12.44
N PRO A 91 -6.95 -5.64 13.24
CA PRO A 91 -5.63 -6.04 12.75
C PRO A 91 -5.70 -7.31 11.88
N LEU A 92 -4.54 -7.69 11.34
CA LEU A 92 -4.35 -9.02 10.79
C LEU A 92 -4.51 -10.10 11.89
N LYS A 93 -4.83 -11.32 11.47
CA LYS A 93 -4.89 -12.47 12.36
C LYS A 93 -3.49 -12.83 12.89
N GLY A 94 -3.42 -13.16 14.18
CA GLY A 94 -2.21 -13.71 14.80
C GLY A 94 -1.17 -12.67 15.21
N ASP A 95 0.05 -13.14 15.47
CA ASP A 95 1.17 -12.32 15.94
C ASP A 95 1.81 -11.52 14.79
N VAL A 96 2.39 -10.35 15.09
CA VAL A 96 3.13 -9.51 14.13
C VAL A 96 4.34 -10.22 13.51
N ASN A 97 4.89 -11.21 14.20
CA ASN A 97 5.92 -12.13 13.73
C ASN A 97 5.34 -13.49 13.29
N GLY A 98 4.04 -13.54 13.00
CA GLY A 98 3.33 -14.71 12.54
C GLY A 98 3.15 -14.81 11.02
N PRO A 99 2.57 -15.91 10.54
CA PRO A 99 2.50 -16.22 9.12
C PRO A 99 1.60 -15.28 8.31
N TYR A 100 0.56 -14.69 8.91
CA TYR A 100 -0.29 -13.70 8.22
C TYR A 100 0.47 -12.41 7.93
N TYR A 101 1.30 -11.92 8.87
CA TYR A 101 2.13 -10.75 8.65
C TYR A 101 3.25 -11.03 7.64
N GLN A 102 3.86 -12.23 7.65
CA GLN A 102 4.80 -12.62 6.61
C GLN A 102 4.14 -12.64 5.21
N THR A 103 2.95 -13.22 5.11
CA THR A 103 2.17 -13.23 3.85
C THR A 103 1.83 -11.81 3.42
N TRP A 104 1.47 -10.94 4.36
CA TRP A 104 1.17 -9.55 4.08
C TRP A 104 2.39 -8.79 3.56
N ALA A 105 3.57 -9.01 4.13
CA ALA A 105 4.82 -8.47 3.60
C ALA A 105 5.09 -8.93 2.15
N ASN A 106 4.83 -10.20 1.85
CA ASN A 106 4.96 -10.73 0.49
C ASN A 106 3.93 -10.12 -0.49
N TYR A 107 2.73 -9.78 -0.01
CA TYR A 107 1.69 -9.12 -0.81
C TYR A 107 2.18 -7.75 -1.32
N PHE A 108 2.86 -6.96 -0.47
CA PHE A 108 3.51 -5.72 -0.90
C PHE A 108 4.57 -5.96 -1.97
N VAL A 109 5.47 -6.93 -1.75
CA VAL A 109 6.49 -7.28 -2.75
C VAL A 109 5.83 -7.64 -4.09
N ARG A 110 4.78 -8.46 -4.05
CA ARG A 110 4.08 -8.89 -5.25
C ARG A 110 3.41 -7.74 -6.01
N PHE A 111 2.81 -6.80 -5.31
CA PHE A 111 2.29 -5.57 -5.92
C PHE A 111 3.36 -4.83 -6.72
N PHE A 112 4.53 -4.60 -6.14
CA PHE A 112 5.62 -3.88 -6.82
C PHE A 112 6.20 -4.68 -7.98
N GLU A 113 6.32 -6.00 -7.86
CA GLU A 113 6.75 -6.87 -8.95
C GLU A 113 5.78 -6.81 -10.14
N GLU A 114 4.48 -6.90 -9.92
CA GLU A 114 3.48 -6.84 -11.00
C GLU A 114 3.43 -5.46 -11.68
N TYR A 115 3.59 -4.38 -10.91
CA TYR A 115 3.72 -3.04 -11.48
C TYR A 115 5.04 -2.87 -12.26
N ALA A 116 6.14 -3.45 -11.79
CA ALA A 116 7.43 -3.41 -12.47
C ALA A 116 7.41 -4.17 -13.81
N LYS A 117 6.69 -5.30 -13.91
CA LYS A 117 6.44 -5.98 -15.20
C LYS A 117 5.74 -5.08 -16.21
N ASN A 118 5.00 -4.09 -15.73
CA ASN A 118 4.34 -3.08 -16.53
C ASN A 118 5.20 -1.82 -16.74
N ASN A 119 6.50 -1.84 -16.42
CA ASN A 119 7.41 -0.69 -16.50
C ASN A 119 6.97 0.51 -15.64
N VAL A 120 6.31 0.24 -14.50
CA VAL A 120 5.95 1.27 -13.51
C VAL A 120 6.69 0.98 -12.22
N THR A 121 7.54 1.90 -11.79
CA THR A 121 8.34 1.81 -10.56
C THR A 121 7.97 2.91 -9.58
N PHE A 122 8.20 2.64 -8.30
CA PHE A 122 7.80 3.53 -7.20
C PHE A 122 9.00 4.15 -6.51
N TRP A 123 8.81 5.38 -6.04
CA TRP A 123 9.75 6.08 -5.16
C TRP A 123 9.57 5.67 -3.70
N GLY A 124 8.34 5.43 -3.25
CA GLY A 124 8.08 5.08 -1.87
C GLY A 124 6.76 4.36 -1.63
N VAL A 125 6.54 4.00 -0.37
CA VAL A 125 5.37 3.27 0.10
C VAL A 125 5.08 3.62 1.55
N THR A 126 3.81 3.77 1.90
CA THR A 126 3.33 3.81 3.28
C THR A 126 2.89 2.42 3.71
N MET A 127 3.01 2.07 4.99
CA MET A 127 2.63 0.74 5.45
C MET A 127 1.12 0.50 5.39
N GLU A 128 0.34 1.52 5.69
CA GLU A 128 -1.12 1.48 5.75
C GLU A 128 -1.63 2.91 5.62
N ASN A 129 -2.74 3.11 4.92
CA ASN A 129 -3.47 4.39 4.94
C ASN A 129 -4.25 4.49 6.26
N GLU A 130 -4.03 5.55 7.03
CA GLU A 130 -4.81 5.85 8.25
C GLU A 130 -4.94 4.64 9.19
N PRO A 131 -3.82 4.03 9.62
CA PRO A 131 -3.80 2.80 10.43
C PRO A 131 -4.60 2.93 11.74
N GLU A 132 -4.69 4.13 12.31
CA GLU A 132 -5.46 4.46 13.49
C GLU A 132 -6.98 4.30 13.28
N MET A 133 -7.49 4.55 12.07
CA MET A 133 -8.91 4.42 11.74
C MET A 133 -9.35 2.95 11.77
N GLY A 134 -8.40 2.03 11.58
CA GLY A 134 -8.61 0.60 11.80
C GLY A 134 -8.96 0.23 13.24
N ALA A 135 -8.82 1.12 14.23
CA ALA A 135 -9.26 0.84 15.59
C ALA A 135 -10.79 0.63 15.68
N ASP A 136 -11.55 1.26 14.76
CA ASP A 136 -12.99 1.04 14.64
C ASP A 136 -13.28 -0.22 13.82
N LEU A 137 -13.68 -1.30 14.50
CA LEU A 137 -14.07 -2.56 13.84
C LEU A 137 -15.25 -2.40 12.88
N HIS A 138 -16.05 -1.34 13.02
CA HIS A 138 -17.21 -1.04 12.18
C HIS A 138 -16.97 0.13 11.22
N TYR A 139 -15.70 0.49 10.98
CA TYR A 139 -15.35 1.52 10.03
C TYR A 139 -15.99 1.25 8.66
N ARG A 140 -16.51 2.30 8.02
CA ARG A 140 -17.44 2.15 6.89
C ARG A 140 -16.77 1.73 5.58
N PHE A 141 -15.45 1.87 5.50
CA PHE A 141 -14.66 1.62 4.31
C PHE A 141 -13.57 0.58 4.59
N GLN A 142 -12.75 0.30 3.58
CA GLN A 142 -11.55 -0.50 3.68
C GLN A 142 -10.61 0.15 4.70
N ALA A 143 -10.27 -0.58 5.77
CA ALA A 143 -9.31 -0.17 6.79
C ALA A 143 -8.52 -1.39 7.28
N LEU A 144 -7.32 -1.17 7.82
CA LEU A 144 -6.56 -2.18 8.56
C LEU A 144 -5.88 -1.52 9.77
N PHE A 145 -6.00 -2.16 10.93
CA PHE A 145 -5.48 -1.56 12.16
C PHE A 145 -3.99 -1.82 12.36
N TYR A 146 -3.26 -0.75 12.65
CA TYR A 146 -1.98 -0.80 13.36
C TYR A 146 -1.98 0.25 14.46
N ASN A 147 -1.48 -0.11 15.64
CA ASN A 147 -0.92 0.90 16.54
C ASN A 147 0.57 1.12 16.23
N ALA A 148 1.17 2.14 16.84
CA ALA A 148 2.56 2.51 16.58
C ALA A 148 3.57 1.37 16.82
N SER A 149 3.38 0.58 17.88
CA SER A 149 4.28 -0.54 18.18
C SER A 149 4.12 -1.69 17.18
N MET A 150 2.90 -1.98 16.73
CA MET A 150 2.66 -2.96 15.66
C MET A 150 3.31 -2.54 14.35
N GLU A 151 3.18 -1.25 13.99
CA GLU A 151 3.81 -0.71 12.78
C GLU A 151 5.34 -0.80 12.88
N ARG A 152 5.93 -0.42 14.03
CA ARG A 152 7.36 -0.57 14.31
C ARG A 152 7.82 -2.02 14.16
N ASP A 153 7.14 -2.96 14.83
CA ASP A 153 7.57 -4.35 14.89
C ASP A 153 7.45 -5.01 13.51
N PHE A 154 6.39 -4.69 12.75
CA PHE A 154 6.25 -5.17 11.39
C PHE A 154 7.29 -4.55 10.44
N ALA A 155 7.59 -3.25 10.58
CA ALA A 155 8.64 -2.57 9.82
C ALA A 155 10.04 -3.13 10.09
N LYS A 156 10.40 -3.35 11.37
CA LYS A 156 11.70 -3.93 11.77
C LYS A 156 11.79 -5.41 11.35
N GLY A 157 10.67 -6.13 11.43
CA GLY A 157 10.53 -7.54 11.07
C GLY A 157 10.19 -7.77 9.60
N TYR A 158 9.10 -8.51 9.36
CA TYR A 158 8.79 -9.08 8.05
C TYR A 158 8.66 -8.07 6.92
N TRP A 159 7.99 -6.93 7.13
CA TRP A 159 7.73 -5.97 6.06
C TRP A 159 9.03 -5.35 5.54
N GLY A 160 9.84 -4.78 6.44
CA GLY A 160 11.11 -4.18 6.05
C GLY A 160 12.10 -5.19 5.49
N GLN A 161 12.14 -6.42 6.02
CA GLN A 161 13.02 -7.47 5.50
C GLN A 161 12.60 -7.93 4.11
N ALA A 162 11.30 -8.18 3.88
CA ALA A 162 10.80 -8.60 2.57
C ALA A 162 11.09 -7.54 1.49
N LEU A 163 10.82 -6.26 1.80
CA LEU A 163 11.08 -5.17 0.86
C LEU A 163 12.58 -4.98 0.59
N ARG A 164 13.45 -5.07 1.60
CA ARG A 164 14.91 -4.93 1.42
C ARG A 164 15.54 -6.09 0.66
N ASN A 165 15.00 -7.31 0.79
CA ASN A 165 15.56 -8.51 0.17
C ASN A 165 15.10 -8.73 -1.28
N ASN A 166 14.19 -7.92 -1.79
CA ASN A 166 13.70 -8.02 -3.17
C ASN A 166 14.26 -6.91 -4.06
N GLN A 167 14.72 -7.28 -5.26
CA GLN A 167 15.43 -6.38 -6.17
C GLN A 167 14.59 -5.19 -6.65
N VAL A 168 13.26 -5.36 -6.76
CA VAL A 168 12.33 -4.32 -7.21
C VAL A 168 12.06 -3.31 -6.09
N THR A 169 12.03 -3.76 -4.83
CA THR A 169 11.57 -2.97 -3.69
C THR A 169 12.68 -2.45 -2.77
N GLN A 170 13.91 -2.98 -2.88
CA GLN A 170 15.02 -2.68 -1.97
C GLN A 170 15.38 -1.19 -1.85
N ASN A 171 15.00 -0.38 -2.85
CA ASN A 171 15.28 1.06 -2.90
C ASN A 171 14.08 1.95 -2.54
N LEU A 172 12.93 1.37 -2.20
CA LEU A 172 11.73 2.13 -1.83
C LEU A 172 11.98 2.96 -0.57
N LYS A 173 11.44 4.18 -0.55
CA LYS A 173 11.32 4.97 0.68
C LYS A 173 10.12 4.48 1.47
N LEU A 174 10.39 3.99 2.67
CA LEU A 174 9.37 3.52 3.60
C LEU A 174 8.90 4.70 4.45
N MET A 175 7.59 4.91 4.51
CA MET A 175 6.94 5.98 5.26
C MET A 175 5.98 5.35 6.26
N PHE A 176 5.95 5.87 7.48
CA PHE A 176 5.09 5.39 8.56
C PHE A 176 3.95 6.38 8.83
N LEU A 177 3.01 5.99 9.70
CA LEU A 177 1.80 6.72 10.05
C LEU A 177 0.82 6.86 8.88
N ASP A 178 1.07 7.73 7.89
CA ASP A 178 0.12 8.03 6.79
C ASP A 178 -1.34 8.25 7.29
N GLY A 179 -1.43 8.89 8.45
CA GLY A 179 -2.64 9.13 9.21
C GLY A 179 -2.64 10.53 9.82
N GLU A 180 -3.47 10.75 10.83
CA GLU A 180 -3.71 12.09 11.34
C GLU A 180 -2.53 12.70 12.11
N ARG A 181 -2.40 14.03 12.01
CA ARG A 181 -1.35 14.80 12.68
C ARG A 181 -1.27 14.61 14.21
N PRO A 182 -2.38 14.48 14.98
CA PRO A 182 -2.30 14.30 16.43
C PRO A 182 -1.46 13.09 16.85
N ASP A 183 -1.42 12.03 16.04
CA ASP A 183 -0.69 10.79 16.35
C ASP A 183 0.82 10.87 16.09
N ILE A 184 1.29 11.94 15.41
CA ILE A 184 2.67 12.06 14.97
C ILE A 184 3.69 11.93 16.11
N VAL A 185 3.40 12.47 17.30
CA VAL A 185 4.32 12.41 18.43
C VAL A 185 4.45 10.98 18.94
N ASN A 186 3.32 10.29 19.12
CA ASN A 186 3.29 8.92 19.60
C ASN A 186 3.99 7.98 18.59
N TRP A 187 3.60 8.08 17.31
CA TRP A 187 4.19 7.27 16.24
C TRP A 187 5.69 7.51 16.07
N SER A 188 6.11 8.77 16.09
CA SER A 188 7.53 9.13 15.99
C SER A 188 8.34 8.55 17.14
N ASN A 189 7.82 8.62 18.36
CA ASN A 189 8.48 8.10 19.55
C ASN A 189 8.62 6.57 19.50
N GLU A 190 7.59 5.87 19.04
CA GLU A 190 7.62 4.41 18.99
C GLU A 190 8.43 3.89 17.80
N VAL A 191 8.20 4.41 16.59
CA VAL A 191 8.75 3.85 15.35
C VAL A 191 10.21 4.28 15.12
N MET A 192 10.57 5.52 15.48
CA MET A 192 11.91 6.06 15.20
C MET A 192 12.92 5.89 16.34
N MET A 193 12.50 5.43 17.52
CA MET A 193 13.45 5.13 18.59
C MET A 193 14.31 3.88 18.25
N PRO A 194 15.62 3.93 18.58
CA PRO A 194 16.59 2.87 18.24
C PRO A 194 16.13 1.46 18.62
#